data_AF-A0A0K0F4I8-F1
#
_entry.id   AF-A0A0K0F4I8-F1
#
_cell.length_a   1.000
_cell.length_b   1.000
_cell.length_c   1.000
_cell.angle_alpha   90.00
_cell.angle_beta   90.00
_cell.angle_gamma   90.00
#
_symmetry.space_group_name_H-M   'P 1'
#
loop_
_entity.id
_entity.type
_entity.pdbx_description
1 polymer ?
#
loop_
_entity_poly.entity_id
_entity_poly.type
_entity_poly.pdbx_seq_one_letter_code
_entity_poly.pdbx_strand_id
1 'polypeptide(L)'
;MLYPPQQKENIYTNVEKRRNFDFTQKSQCNCNHIKNVNDLWNNLLHKALLLGIPNDTILLAEKVTYSLLTEDEEWTKNQLEEKKKAHGENFWLTNNTDHCQCFYSTNTALRNLRPVNPNWPNTKNELKKFIIGEINLLYKTWYYYIKYQALEKESNEEHQKLKNELRSKKKPKSDRERGAVKRKYKDRGNRRNIDINYQEDMEFFDRFQKYSQKVDTIFFLKNAHKSRIDCLLSKIFQMLSCLVELNSVQ
;
A
#
# COMPACT_ATOMS: atom_id res chain seq x y z
N MET A 1 35.10 40.60 38.04
CA MET A 1 33.78 40.33 37.41
C MET A 1 34.01 40.10 35.93
N LEU A 2 33.88 38.85 35.47
CA LEU A 2 34.00 38.49 34.06
C LEU A 2 32.58 38.30 33.52
N TYR A 3 32.18 39.12 32.55
CA TYR A 3 30.92 38.95 31.82
C TYR A 3 31.03 37.72 30.91
N PRO A 4 29.99 36.88 30.79
CA PRO A 4 29.96 35.82 29.80
C PRO A 4 29.87 36.43 28.38
N PRO A 5 30.47 35.79 27.36
CA PRO A 5 30.42 36.28 25.99
C PRO A 5 28.98 36.22 25.46
N GLN A 6 28.53 37.34 24.90
CA GLN A 6 27.25 37.43 24.19
C GLN A 6 27.25 36.44 23.02
N GLN A 7 26.31 35.49 23.04
CA GLN A 7 25.98 34.68 21.88
C GLN A 7 25.48 35.63 20.79
N LYS A 8 26.24 35.75 19.69
CA LYS A 8 25.76 36.38 18.47
C LYS A 8 24.65 35.49 17.91
N GLU A 9 23.40 35.96 18.03
CA GLU A 9 22.29 35.39 17.27
C GLU A 9 22.56 35.61 15.78
N ASN A 10 22.94 34.54 15.08
CA ASN A 10 22.98 34.56 13.62
C ASN A 10 21.54 34.66 13.10
N ILE A 11 21.15 35.88 12.72
CA ILE A 11 19.88 36.12 12.02
C ILE A 11 20.05 35.62 10.59
N TYR A 12 19.71 34.35 10.35
CA TYR A 12 19.64 33.82 8.99
C TYR A 12 18.53 34.53 8.21
N THR A 13 18.87 35.05 7.04
CA THR A 13 17.89 35.63 6.10
C THR A 13 16.90 34.57 5.63
N ASN A 14 15.69 34.95 5.18
CA ASN A 14 14.67 34.01 4.69
C ASN A 14 15.17 33.11 3.55
N VAL A 15 16.15 33.55 2.76
CA VAL A 15 16.77 32.76 1.69
C VAL A 15 17.73 31.71 2.24
N GLU A 16 18.53 32.05 3.25
CA GLU A 16 19.42 31.10 3.95
C GLU A 16 18.62 30.10 4.79
N LYS A 17 17.53 30.53 5.42
CA LYS A 17 16.57 29.63 6.08
C LYS A 17 16.02 28.62 5.09
N ARG A 18 15.57 29.05 3.89
CA ARG A 18 15.08 28.14 2.84
C ARG A 18 16.15 27.15 2.36
N ARG A 19 17.38 27.60 2.08
CA ARG A 19 18.47 26.71 1.64
C ARG A 19 18.90 25.70 2.71
N ASN A 20 19.01 26.15 3.96
CA ASN A 20 19.30 25.24 5.08
C ASN A 20 18.14 24.28 5.34
N PHE A 21 16.89 24.72 5.16
CA PHE A 21 15.71 23.84 5.25
C PHE A 21 15.73 22.73 4.19
N ASP A 22 15.98 23.11 2.93
CA ASP A 22 16.07 22.19 1.78
C ASP A 22 17.19 21.16 1.97
N PHE A 23 18.33 21.57 2.52
CA PHE A 23 19.46 20.69 2.78
C PHE A 23 19.20 19.71 3.93
N THR A 24 18.56 20.18 5.02
CA THR A 24 18.28 19.35 6.21
C THR A 24 17.12 18.38 5.97
N GLN A 25 16.11 18.75 5.18
CA GLN A 25 15.04 17.83 4.78
C GLN A 25 15.55 16.73 3.84
N LYS A 26 16.43 17.06 2.89
CA LYS A 26 17.05 16.06 2.00
C LYS A 26 17.95 15.08 2.74
N SER A 27 18.62 15.51 3.83
CA SER A 27 19.44 14.62 4.66
C SER A 27 18.63 13.77 5.66
N GLN A 28 17.46 14.23 6.08
CA GLN A 28 16.52 13.45 6.91
C GLN A 28 15.66 12.47 6.10
N CYS A 29 15.49 12.69 4.80
CA CYS A 29 14.87 11.71 3.92
C CYS A 29 15.81 10.54 3.65
N ASN A 30 15.35 9.30 3.88
CA ASN A 30 16.11 8.08 3.62
C ASN A 30 16.28 7.76 2.11
N CYS A 31 16.26 8.79 1.24
CA CYS A 31 16.35 8.69 -0.21
C CYS A 31 17.65 8.03 -0.66
N ASN A 32 18.77 8.34 0.00
CA ASN A 32 20.06 7.71 -0.29
C ASN A 32 20.02 6.22 0.02
N HIS A 33 19.40 5.82 1.13
CA HIS A 33 19.23 4.40 1.47
C HIS A 33 18.37 3.67 0.44
N ILE A 34 17.24 4.25 0.02
CA ILE A 34 16.36 3.68 -1.01
C ILE A 34 17.09 3.51 -2.35
N LYS A 35 17.81 4.55 -2.78
CA LYS A 35 18.60 4.50 -3.99
C LYS A 35 19.65 3.40 -3.92
N ASN A 36 20.38 3.32 -2.81
CA ASN A 36 21.39 2.29 -2.59
C ASN A 36 20.78 0.88 -2.62
N VAL A 37 19.59 0.66 -2.05
CA VAL A 37 18.91 -0.63 -2.08
C VAL A 37 18.47 -1.01 -3.49
N ASN A 38 17.91 -0.08 -4.26
CA ASN A 38 17.51 -0.32 -5.65
C ASN A 38 18.72 -0.56 -6.56
N ASP A 39 19.79 0.23 -6.42
CA ASP A 39 21.04 0.06 -7.17
C ASP A 39 21.68 -1.29 -6.85
N LEU A 40 21.67 -1.70 -5.57
CA LEU A 40 22.15 -3.01 -5.14
C LEU A 40 21.28 -4.14 -5.73
N TRP A 41 19.96 -4.02 -5.69
CA TRP A 41 19.06 -5.00 -6.29
C TRP A 41 19.34 -5.22 -7.79
N ASN A 42 19.43 -4.13 -8.55
CA ASN A 42 19.72 -4.19 -9.99
C ASN A 42 21.09 -4.83 -10.25
N ASN A 43 22.09 -4.49 -9.44
CA ASN A 43 23.43 -5.09 -9.52
C ASN A 43 23.39 -6.59 -9.21
N LEU A 44 22.65 -7.01 -8.18
CA LEU A 44 22.49 -8.42 -7.82
C LEU A 44 21.82 -9.22 -8.94
N LEU A 45 20.74 -8.68 -9.54
CA LEU A 45 20.07 -9.31 -10.67
C LEU A 45 20.98 -9.41 -11.90
N HIS A 46 21.73 -8.35 -12.21
CA HIS A 46 22.69 -8.37 -13.31
C HIS A 46 23.79 -9.42 -13.09
N LYS A 47 24.37 -9.49 -11.88
CA LYS A 47 25.36 -10.50 -11.53
C LYS A 47 24.77 -11.91 -11.57
N ALA A 48 23.51 -12.09 -11.16
CA ALA A 48 22.83 -13.38 -11.21
C ALA A 48 22.71 -13.94 -12.63
N LEU A 49 22.45 -13.08 -13.62
CA LEU A 49 22.49 -13.46 -15.04
C LEU A 49 23.87 -14.01 -15.42
N LEU A 50 24.94 -13.28 -15.07
CA LEU A 50 26.32 -13.70 -15.34
C LEU A 50 26.69 -15.01 -14.63
N LEU A 51 26.08 -15.27 -13.47
CA LEU A 51 26.26 -16.49 -12.70
C LEU A 51 25.35 -17.63 -13.18
N GLY A 52 24.59 -17.46 -14.26
CA GLY A 52 23.84 -18.54 -14.92
C GLY A 52 22.43 -18.78 -14.38
N ILE A 53 21.82 -17.79 -13.71
CA ILE A 53 20.36 -17.80 -13.50
C ILE A 53 19.70 -17.41 -14.84
N PRO A 54 18.68 -18.15 -15.32
CA PRO A 54 18.05 -17.88 -16.61
C PRO A 54 17.47 -16.46 -16.71
N ASN A 55 17.63 -15.83 -17.87
CA ASN A 55 17.15 -14.47 -18.12
C ASN A 55 15.66 -14.31 -17.86
N ASP A 56 14.84 -15.26 -18.34
CA ASP A 56 13.40 -15.25 -18.12
C ASP A 56 13.03 -15.22 -16.64
N THR A 57 13.82 -15.88 -15.79
CA THR A 57 13.61 -15.86 -14.34
C THR A 57 13.90 -14.47 -13.77
N ILE A 58 15.01 -13.84 -14.18
CA ILE A 58 15.36 -12.48 -13.74
C ILE A 58 14.29 -11.47 -14.18
N LEU A 59 13.79 -11.57 -15.42
CA LEU A 59 12.70 -10.73 -15.93
C LEU A 59 11.42 -10.84 -15.09
N LEU A 60 11.12 -12.02 -14.53
CA LEU A 60 9.98 -12.16 -13.60
C LEU A 60 10.19 -11.39 -12.30
N ALA A 61 11.40 -11.45 -11.72
CA ALA A 61 11.73 -10.71 -10.51
C ALA A 61 11.65 -9.19 -10.75
N GLU A 62 12.24 -8.72 -11.85
CA GLU A 62 12.19 -7.31 -12.26
C GLU A 62 10.75 -6.84 -12.42
N LYS A 63 9.92 -7.59 -13.15
CA LYS A 63 8.51 -7.28 -13.38
C LYS A 63 7.74 -7.10 -12.08
N VAL A 64 7.92 -7.99 -11.12
CA VAL A 64 7.25 -7.89 -9.80
C VAL A 64 7.74 -6.64 -9.06
N THR A 65 9.05 -6.43 -8.97
CA THR A 65 9.60 -5.27 -8.25
C THR A 65 9.20 -3.93 -8.88
N TYR A 66 9.20 -3.83 -10.20
CA TYR A 66 8.75 -2.63 -10.91
C TYR A 66 7.26 -2.36 -10.68
N SER A 67 6.43 -3.40 -10.75
CA SER A 67 4.98 -3.25 -10.53
C SER A 67 4.67 -2.76 -9.12
N LEU A 68 5.35 -3.29 -8.10
CA LEU A 68 5.22 -2.85 -6.72
C LEU A 68 5.70 -1.39 -6.54
N LEU A 69 6.82 -1.04 -7.17
CA LEU A 69 7.32 0.33 -7.18
C LEU A 69 6.27 1.31 -7.75
N THR A 70 5.68 0.97 -8.90
CA THR A 70 4.64 1.79 -9.53
C THR A 70 3.40 1.92 -8.64
N GLU A 71 2.95 0.84 -8.00
CA GLU A 71 1.82 0.88 -7.04
C GLU A 71 2.09 1.88 -5.91
N ASP A 72 3.29 1.83 -5.35
CA ASP A 72 3.65 2.71 -4.24
C ASP A 72 3.82 4.17 -4.67
N GLU A 73 4.38 4.42 -5.85
CA GLU A 73 4.44 5.77 -6.43
C GLU A 73 3.04 6.36 -6.63
N GLU A 74 2.09 5.57 -7.12
CA GLU A 74 0.70 5.98 -7.32
C GLU A 74 0.01 6.24 -5.98
N TRP A 75 0.18 5.35 -5.00
CA TRP A 75 -0.35 5.54 -3.65
C TRP A 75 0.18 6.83 -3.02
N THR A 76 1.48 7.09 -3.14
CA THR A 76 2.13 8.31 -2.62
C THR A 76 1.58 9.56 -3.28
N LYS A 77 1.38 9.56 -4.61
CA LYS A 77 0.73 10.69 -5.31
C LYS A 77 -0.69 10.94 -4.77
N ASN A 78 -1.49 9.90 -4.60
CA ASN A 78 -2.86 10.00 -4.10
C ASN A 78 -2.90 10.58 -2.67
N GLN A 79 -2.03 10.09 -1.78
CA GLN A 79 -1.96 10.60 -0.41
C GLN A 79 -1.50 12.07 -0.36
N LEU A 80 -0.56 12.47 -1.22
CA LEU A 80 -0.15 13.87 -1.33
C LEU A 80 -1.30 14.77 -1.80
N GLU A 81 -2.11 14.33 -2.76
CA GLU A 81 -3.29 15.06 -3.20
C GLU A 81 -4.34 15.22 -2.09
N GLU A 82 -4.62 14.15 -1.33
CA GLU A 82 -5.54 14.20 -0.19
C GLU A 82 -5.08 15.19 0.88
N LYS A 83 -3.80 15.18 1.23
CA LYS A 83 -3.24 16.11 2.22
C LYS A 83 -3.26 17.55 1.73
N LYS A 84 -2.95 17.80 0.45
CA LYS A 84 -3.09 19.13 -0.16
C LYS A 84 -4.53 19.63 -0.10
N LYS A 85 -5.52 18.77 -0.38
CA LYS A 85 -6.95 19.13 -0.28
C LYS A 85 -7.35 19.46 1.17
N ALA A 86 -6.85 18.71 2.14
CA ALA A 86 -7.22 18.89 3.56
C ALA A 86 -6.54 20.11 4.23
N HIS A 87 -5.31 20.44 3.83
CA HIS A 87 -4.48 21.42 4.55
C HIS A 87 -4.03 22.62 3.70
N GLY A 88 -4.45 22.69 2.42
CA GLY A 88 -4.04 23.72 1.48
C GLY A 88 -2.60 23.54 0.96
N GLU A 89 -2.16 24.44 0.07
CA GLU A 89 -0.85 24.34 -0.58
C GLU A 89 0.34 24.49 0.39
N ASN A 90 0.10 25.08 1.56
CA ASN A 90 1.12 25.32 2.59
C ASN A 90 1.35 24.14 3.54
N PHE A 91 0.75 22.97 3.30
CA PHE A 91 0.89 21.80 4.18
C PHE A 91 2.36 21.37 4.40
N TRP A 92 3.22 21.65 3.41
CA TRP A 92 4.65 21.36 3.49
C TRP A 92 5.40 22.24 4.50
N LEU A 93 4.88 23.42 4.85
CA LEU A 93 5.58 24.39 5.69
C LEU A 93 5.32 24.19 7.19
N THR A 94 4.19 23.55 7.54
CA THR A 94 3.66 23.55 8.91
C THR A 94 3.98 22.29 9.70
N ASN A 95 4.55 21.25 9.09
CA ASN A 95 4.81 19.99 9.81
C ASN A 95 5.98 19.20 9.16
N ASN A 96 7.21 19.57 9.54
CA ASN A 96 8.41 19.35 8.71
C ASN A 96 9.16 18.02 8.89
N THR A 97 8.89 17.24 9.94
CA THR A 97 9.64 16.00 10.22
C THR A 97 8.85 14.74 9.87
N ASP A 98 7.56 14.71 10.20
CA ASP A 98 6.80 13.44 10.18
C ASP A 98 6.28 13.08 8.79
N HIS A 99 6.00 14.08 7.94
CA HIS A 99 5.42 13.85 6.61
C HIS A 99 6.48 13.51 5.57
N CYS A 100 7.67 14.11 5.64
CA CYS A 100 8.78 13.78 4.72
C CYS A 100 9.16 12.30 4.81
N GLN A 101 9.22 11.75 6.03
CA GLN A 101 9.62 10.36 6.26
C GLN A 101 8.61 9.37 5.66
N CYS A 102 7.31 9.67 5.69
CA CYS A 102 6.26 8.82 5.10
C CYS A 102 6.19 8.89 3.58
N PHE A 103 6.51 10.02 2.95
CA PHE A 103 6.36 10.19 1.50
C PHE A 103 7.61 9.84 0.71
N TYR A 104 8.81 10.12 1.24
CA TYR A 104 10.07 9.83 0.55
C TYR A 104 10.63 8.43 0.83
N SER A 105 10.06 7.68 1.78
CA SER A 105 10.40 6.27 2.05
C SER A 105 9.73 5.26 1.10
N THR A 106 8.92 5.74 0.15
CA THR A 106 7.97 4.92 -0.61
C THR A 106 8.40 4.55 -2.03
N ASN A 107 9.69 4.51 -2.34
CA ASN A 107 10.18 4.24 -3.70
C ASN A 107 11.12 3.03 -3.79
N THR A 108 10.89 2.00 -2.97
CA THR A 108 11.52 0.69 -3.19
C THR A 108 10.53 -0.43 -2.88
N ALA A 109 10.46 -1.44 -3.75
CA ALA A 109 9.73 -2.68 -3.45
C ALA A 109 10.36 -3.47 -2.29
N LEU A 110 11.51 -3.03 -1.77
CA LEU A 110 12.34 -3.71 -0.77
C LEU A 110 12.35 -2.98 0.59
N ARG A 111 11.27 -2.26 0.96
CA ARG A 111 11.22 -1.45 2.21
C ARG A 111 11.39 -2.27 3.48
N ASN A 112 10.99 -3.53 3.45
CA ASN A 112 10.93 -4.41 4.61
C ASN A 112 11.86 -5.62 4.43
N LEU A 113 13.14 -5.38 4.07
CA LEU A 113 14.15 -6.43 4.06
C LEU A 113 14.34 -6.99 5.47
N ARG A 114 13.66 -8.08 5.79
CA ARG A 114 13.80 -8.75 7.08
C ARG A 114 14.96 -9.73 7.01
N PRO A 115 15.81 -9.83 8.05
CA PRO A 115 16.78 -10.92 8.13
C PRO A 115 16.03 -12.26 8.05
N VAL A 116 16.42 -13.12 7.11
CA VAL A 116 15.83 -14.43 6.93
C VAL A 116 16.83 -15.46 7.44
N ASN A 117 16.38 -16.38 8.30
CA ASN A 117 17.23 -17.48 8.72
C ASN A 117 17.60 -18.33 7.48
N PRO A 118 18.90 -18.57 7.24
CA PRO A 118 19.35 -19.29 6.07
C PRO A 118 19.02 -20.78 6.23
N ASN A 119 17.83 -21.17 5.76
CA ASN A 119 17.47 -22.57 5.53
C ASN A 119 17.75 -22.99 4.08
N TRP A 120 18.53 -22.20 3.33
CA TRP A 120 18.87 -22.46 1.93
C TRP A 120 20.28 -23.07 1.79
N PRO A 121 20.58 -23.72 0.66
CA PRO A 121 21.87 -24.35 0.43
C PRO A 121 23.03 -23.35 0.35
N ASN A 122 24.22 -23.76 0.81
CA ASN A 122 25.45 -22.97 0.71
C ASN A 122 26.28 -23.31 -0.55
N THR A 123 25.90 -24.32 -1.32
CA THR A 123 26.59 -24.65 -2.58
C THR A 123 26.06 -23.80 -3.72
N LYS A 124 26.95 -23.33 -4.61
CA LYS A 124 26.59 -22.44 -5.73
C LYS A 124 25.46 -22.99 -6.58
N ASN A 125 25.54 -24.27 -6.96
CA ASN A 125 24.59 -24.88 -7.89
C ASN A 125 23.21 -25.11 -7.26
N GLU A 126 23.15 -25.51 -6.00
CA GLU A 126 21.88 -25.70 -5.31
C GLU A 126 21.23 -24.35 -4.96
N LEU A 127 22.04 -23.35 -4.56
CA LEU A 127 21.56 -22.00 -4.30
C LEU A 127 20.93 -21.38 -5.56
N LYS A 128 21.53 -21.56 -6.75
CA LYS A 128 20.92 -21.13 -8.02
C LYS A 128 19.55 -21.75 -8.26
N LYS A 129 19.41 -23.07 -8.10
CA LYS A 129 18.12 -23.77 -8.26
C LYS A 129 17.08 -23.24 -7.28
N PHE A 130 17.51 -22.97 -6.05
CA PHE A 130 16.64 -22.44 -5.00
C PHE A 130 16.17 -21.01 -5.30
N ILE A 131 17.08 -20.13 -5.75
CA ILE A 131 16.74 -18.77 -6.20
C ILE A 131 15.72 -18.81 -7.33
N ILE A 132 15.90 -19.69 -8.33
CA ILE A 132 14.96 -19.85 -9.44
C ILE A 132 13.56 -20.24 -8.92
N GLY A 133 13.48 -21.20 -8.00
CA GLY A 133 12.22 -21.62 -7.39
C GLY A 133 11.53 -20.48 -6.63
N GLU A 134 12.30 -19.71 -5.86
CA GLU A 134 11.79 -18.60 -5.06
C GLU A 134 11.32 -17.42 -5.91
N ILE A 135 12.00 -17.11 -7.02
CA ILE A 135 11.53 -16.10 -7.99
C ILE A 135 10.23 -16.54 -8.67
N ASN A 136 10.10 -17.82 -9.04
CA ASN A 136 8.85 -18.33 -9.60
C ASN A 136 7.70 -18.26 -8.57
N LEU A 137 7.99 -18.57 -7.30
CA LEU A 137 7.02 -18.43 -6.22
C LEU A 137 6.64 -16.96 -5.99
N LEU A 138 7.60 -16.04 -6.05
CA LEU A 138 7.36 -14.59 -5.98
C LEU A 138 6.39 -14.16 -7.07
N TYR A 139 6.63 -14.53 -8.32
CA TYR A 139 5.75 -14.18 -9.44
C TYR A 139 4.33 -14.72 -9.27
N LYS A 140 4.18 -15.99 -8.87
CA LYS A 140 2.86 -16.58 -8.59
C LYS A 140 2.15 -15.87 -7.44
N THR A 141 2.87 -15.54 -6.37
CA THR A 141 2.31 -14.83 -5.21
C THR A 141 1.84 -13.43 -5.60
N TRP A 142 2.64 -12.72 -6.40
CA TRP A 142 2.27 -11.42 -6.98
C TRP A 142 1.04 -11.50 -7.88
N TYR A 143 0.94 -12.51 -8.74
CA TYR A 143 -0.24 -12.72 -9.58
C TYR A 143 -1.52 -12.85 -8.75
N TYR A 144 -1.49 -13.64 -7.67
CA TYR A 144 -2.65 -13.77 -6.78
C TYR A 144 -2.94 -12.50 -5.99
N TYR A 145 -1.91 -11.77 -5.55
CA TYR A 145 -2.08 -10.46 -4.93
C TYR A 145 -2.86 -9.50 -5.85
N ILE A 146 -2.44 -9.34 -7.11
CA ILE A 146 -3.13 -8.50 -8.09
C ILE A 146 -4.56 -8.97 -8.33
N LYS A 147 -4.78 -10.29 -8.40
CA LYS A 147 -6.13 -10.86 -8.51
C LYS A 147 -7.03 -10.45 -7.33
N TYR A 148 -6.54 -10.53 -6.09
CA TYR A 148 -7.32 -10.13 -4.92
C TYR A 148 -7.49 -8.61 -4.82
N GLN A 149 -6.53 -7.81 -5.28
CA GLN A 149 -6.66 -6.36 -5.37
C GLN A 149 -7.77 -5.94 -6.34
N ALA A 150 -7.86 -6.58 -7.51
CA ALA A 150 -8.95 -6.35 -8.46
C ALA A 150 -10.31 -6.74 -7.87
N LEU A 151 -10.40 -7.91 -7.23
CA LEU A 151 -11.61 -8.36 -6.56
C LEU A 151 -12.03 -7.44 -5.41
N GLU A 152 -11.08 -6.86 -4.66
CA GLU A 152 -11.37 -5.89 -3.61
C GLU A 152 -11.99 -4.61 -4.20
N LYS A 153 -11.44 -4.10 -5.31
CA LYS A 153 -11.97 -2.90 -5.98
C LYS A 153 -13.40 -3.13 -6.45
N GLU A 154 -13.65 -4.21 -7.19
CA GLU A 154 -14.99 -4.64 -7.60
C GLU A 154 -15.89 -4.78 -6.37
N SER A 155 -15.35 -5.39 -5.31
CA SER A 155 -16.14 -5.66 -4.12
C SER A 155 -16.57 -4.39 -3.39
N ASN A 156 -15.68 -3.40 -3.31
CA ASN A 156 -15.94 -2.11 -2.68
C ASN A 156 -16.97 -1.30 -3.47
N GLU A 157 -16.92 -1.31 -4.80
CA GLU A 157 -17.89 -0.61 -5.66
C GLU A 157 -19.32 -1.16 -5.43
N GLU A 158 -19.46 -2.48 -5.41
CA GLU A 158 -20.74 -3.15 -5.12
C GLU A 158 -21.21 -2.92 -3.67
N HIS A 159 -20.29 -2.93 -2.69
CA HIS A 159 -20.64 -2.62 -1.30
C HIS A 159 -21.18 -1.20 -1.14
N GLN A 160 -20.62 -0.24 -1.87
CA GLN A 160 -21.11 1.14 -1.89
C GLN A 160 -22.50 1.25 -2.54
N LYS A 161 -22.75 0.51 -3.63
CA LYS A 161 -24.08 0.41 -4.24
C LYS A 161 -25.12 -0.12 -3.24
N LEU A 162 -24.81 -1.23 -2.56
CA LEU A 162 -25.70 -1.81 -1.54
C LEU A 162 -25.93 -0.86 -0.35
N LYS A 163 -24.90 -0.15 0.11
CA LYS A 163 -25.04 0.89 1.15
C LYS A 163 -25.95 2.03 0.70
N ASN A 164 -25.84 2.45 -0.56
CA ASN A 164 -26.69 3.51 -1.12
C ASN A 164 -28.14 3.04 -1.28
N GLU A 165 -28.36 1.80 -1.72
CA GLU A 165 -29.69 1.19 -1.76
C GLU A 165 -30.33 1.14 -0.36
N LEU A 166 -29.59 0.70 0.66
CA LEU A 166 -30.07 0.68 2.05
C LEU A 166 -30.41 2.09 2.56
N ARG A 167 -29.60 3.10 2.23
CA ARG A 167 -29.90 4.51 2.56
C ARG A 167 -31.16 4.99 1.83
N SER A 168 -31.37 4.60 0.58
CA SER A 168 -32.57 4.97 -0.18
C SER A 168 -33.84 4.32 0.37
N LYS A 169 -33.76 3.05 0.80
CA LYS A 169 -34.85 2.31 1.45
C LYS A 169 -35.19 2.86 2.85
N LYS A 170 -34.18 3.36 3.59
CA LYS A 170 -34.35 3.98 4.92
C LYS A 170 -34.82 5.43 4.91
N LYS A 171 -34.93 6.11 3.75
CA LYS A 171 -35.51 7.46 3.72
C LYS A 171 -37.00 7.37 4.08
N PRO A 172 -37.47 8.05 5.14
CA PRO A 172 -38.89 8.07 5.43
C PRO A 172 -39.63 8.72 4.26
N LYS A 173 -40.73 8.09 3.82
CA LYS A 173 -41.63 8.61 2.75
C LYS A 173 -42.19 10.02 3.05
N SER A 174 -41.95 10.58 4.25
CA SER A 174 -42.54 11.82 4.74
C SER A 174 -41.91 13.11 4.22
N ASP A 175 -40.76 13.09 3.55
CA ASP A 175 -40.13 14.35 3.06
C ASP A 175 -40.59 14.81 1.67
N ARG A 176 -41.48 14.06 1.01
CA ARG A 176 -42.14 14.52 -0.24
C ARG A 176 -43.45 15.28 -0.01
N GLU A 177 -43.96 15.36 1.22
CA GLU A 177 -45.23 16.01 1.54
C GLU A 177 -45.10 17.12 2.61
N ARG A 178 -44.08 17.97 2.55
CA ARG A 178 -44.09 19.25 3.30
C ARG A 178 -44.98 20.33 2.66
N GLY A 179 -46.11 19.92 2.08
CA GLY A 179 -46.99 20.83 1.35
C GLY A 179 -48.46 20.42 1.20
N ALA A 180 -48.94 19.35 1.86
CA ALA A 180 -50.33 18.95 1.69
C ALA A 180 -51.00 18.44 2.98
N VAL A 181 -51.77 19.34 3.59
CA VAL A 181 -53.10 19.11 4.18
C VAL A 181 -53.22 18.12 5.35
N LYS A 182 -53.49 18.67 6.54
CA LYS A 182 -54.16 17.96 7.66
C LYS A 182 -55.50 17.38 7.19
N ARG A 183 -55.57 16.10 6.83
CA ARG A 183 -56.83 15.34 6.77
C ARG A 183 -56.79 14.22 7.80
N LYS A 184 -57.69 14.31 8.78
CA LYS A 184 -58.09 13.19 9.64
C LYS A 184 -58.71 12.12 8.75
N TYR A 185 -58.02 10.99 8.54
CA TYR A 185 -58.63 9.78 8.00
C TYR A 185 -58.48 8.66 9.02
N LYS A 186 -59.62 8.05 9.35
CA LYS A 186 -59.73 6.84 10.17
C LYS A 186 -58.95 5.72 9.49
N ASP A 187 -57.95 5.19 10.16
CA ASP A 187 -57.28 3.95 9.80
C ASP A 187 -58.29 2.79 9.83
N ARG A 188 -58.76 2.38 8.65
CA ARG A 188 -59.27 1.04 8.41
C ARG A 188 -58.73 0.54 7.07
N GLY A 189 -57.77 -0.38 7.15
CA GLY A 189 -57.46 -1.33 6.09
C GLY A 189 -56.11 -1.16 5.39
N ASN A 190 -55.09 -1.89 5.83
CA ASN A 190 -54.52 -3.03 5.11
C ASN A 190 -53.29 -3.59 5.87
N ARG A 191 -53.49 -4.62 6.69
CA ARG A 191 -52.40 -5.37 7.35
C ARG A 191 -51.69 -6.38 6.42
N ARG A 192 -52.02 -6.41 5.13
CA ARG A 192 -51.53 -7.45 4.20
C ARG A 192 -50.20 -7.14 3.49
N ASN A 193 -49.62 -5.95 3.67
CA ASN A 193 -48.32 -5.57 3.05
C ASN A 193 -47.14 -5.53 4.05
N ILE A 194 -47.35 -5.96 5.29
CA ILE A 194 -46.28 -5.93 6.32
C ILE A 194 -45.35 -7.15 6.17
N ASP A 195 -45.90 -8.32 5.83
CA ASP A 195 -45.10 -9.56 5.72
C ASP A 195 -44.17 -9.60 4.49
N ILE A 196 -44.59 -9.06 3.34
CA ILE A 196 -43.77 -9.02 2.12
C ILE A 196 -42.52 -8.15 2.33
N ASN A 197 -42.66 -7.06 3.07
CA ASN A 197 -41.58 -6.11 3.32
C ASN A 197 -40.52 -6.68 4.28
N TYR A 198 -40.93 -7.49 5.27
CA TYR A 198 -39.99 -8.14 6.21
C TYR A 198 -39.15 -9.22 5.53
N GLN A 199 -39.74 -10.01 4.63
CA GLN A 199 -39.01 -11.05 3.90
C GLN A 199 -37.99 -10.46 2.93
N GLU A 200 -38.37 -9.41 2.18
CA GLU A 200 -37.44 -8.68 1.30
C GLU A 200 -36.31 -7.98 2.08
N ASP A 201 -36.61 -7.46 3.27
CA ASP A 201 -35.60 -6.87 4.16
C ASP A 201 -34.65 -7.93 4.71
N MET A 202 -35.15 -9.09 5.15
CA MET A 202 -34.32 -10.22 5.62
C MET A 202 -33.43 -10.78 4.52
N GLU A 203 -33.93 -10.94 3.29
CA GLU A 203 -33.14 -11.34 2.13
C GLU A 203 -32.06 -10.30 1.78
N PHE A 204 -32.37 -9.01 1.91
CA PHE A 204 -31.39 -7.95 1.74
C PHE A 204 -30.29 -8.00 2.82
N PHE A 205 -30.65 -8.19 4.09
CA PHE A 205 -29.68 -8.29 5.18
C PHE A 205 -28.78 -9.53 5.05
N ASP A 206 -29.32 -10.69 4.69
CA ASP A 206 -28.55 -11.92 4.47
C ASP A 206 -27.57 -11.74 3.28
N ARG A 207 -28.03 -11.14 2.18
CA ARG A 207 -27.16 -10.77 1.05
C ARG A 207 -26.07 -9.81 1.48
N PHE A 208 -26.40 -8.77 2.25
CA PHE A 208 -25.41 -7.80 2.74
C PHE A 208 -24.37 -8.44 3.66
N GLN A 209 -24.78 -9.35 4.54
CA GLN A 209 -23.88 -10.05 5.46
C GLN A 209 -22.94 -11.01 4.74
N LYS A 210 -23.46 -11.86 3.84
CA LYS A 210 -22.64 -12.75 2.98
C LYS A 210 -21.64 -11.95 2.17
N TYR A 211 -22.08 -10.81 1.65
CA TYR A 211 -21.23 -9.92 0.89
C TYR A 211 -20.11 -9.31 1.74
N SER A 212 -20.42 -8.84 2.95
CA SER A 212 -19.42 -8.33 3.90
C SER A 212 -18.35 -9.37 4.20
N GLN A 213 -18.74 -10.63 4.48
CA GLN A 213 -17.81 -11.73 4.74
C GLN A 213 -16.89 -12.00 3.54
N LYS A 214 -17.41 -11.89 2.31
CA LYS A 214 -16.63 -12.04 1.08
C LYS A 214 -15.56 -10.93 0.97
N VAL A 215 -15.93 -9.68 1.26
CA VAL A 215 -14.98 -8.54 1.25
C VAL A 215 -13.88 -8.75 2.28
N ASP A 216 -14.24 -9.14 3.51
CA ASP A 216 -13.27 -9.40 4.58
C ASP A 216 -12.28 -10.52 4.19
N THR A 217 -12.77 -11.59 3.57
CA THR A 217 -11.95 -12.70 3.09
C THR A 217 -10.98 -12.25 2.00
N ILE A 218 -11.46 -11.46 1.02
CA ILE A 218 -10.63 -10.92 -0.06
C ILE A 218 -9.52 -10.02 0.52
N PHE A 219 -9.88 -9.14 1.46
CA PHE A 219 -8.92 -8.26 2.13
C PHE A 219 -7.84 -9.05 2.88
N PHE A 220 -8.24 -10.07 3.64
CA PHE A 220 -7.31 -10.96 4.34
C PHE A 220 -6.35 -11.65 3.37
N LEU A 221 -6.88 -12.25 2.30
CA LEU A 221 -6.06 -12.96 1.30
C LEU A 221 -5.10 -12.01 0.57
N LYS A 222 -5.56 -10.82 0.18
CA LYS A 222 -4.73 -9.77 -0.43
C LYS A 222 -3.54 -9.43 0.47
N ASN A 223 -3.80 -9.15 1.75
CA ASN A 223 -2.76 -8.75 2.70
C ASN A 223 -1.81 -9.90 3.03
N ALA A 224 -2.31 -11.14 3.12
CA ALA A 224 -1.47 -12.32 3.30
C ALA A 224 -0.50 -12.50 2.13
N HIS A 225 -0.97 -12.31 0.89
CA HIS A 225 -0.09 -12.39 -0.29
C HIS A 225 0.89 -11.21 -0.34
N LYS A 226 0.48 -9.98 -0.02
CA LYS A 226 1.39 -8.82 0.06
C LYS A 226 2.52 -9.05 1.07
N SER A 227 2.18 -9.52 2.27
CA SER A 227 3.17 -9.89 3.30
C SER A 227 4.12 -11.01 2.82
N ARG A 228 3.59 -12.00 2.10
CA ARG A 228 4.40 -13.08 1.53
C ARG A 228 5.36 -12.57 0.46
N ILE A 229 4.95 -11.63 -0.38
CA ILE A 229 5.78 -10.99 -1.40
C ILE A 229 6.98 -10.29 -0.74
N ASP A 230 6.76 -9.49 0.30
CA ASP A 230 7.84 -8.80 1.03
C ASP A 230 8.89 -9.80 1.58
N CYS A 231 8.41 -10.93 2.12
CA CYS A 231 9.27 -12.01 2.62
C CYS A 231 10.08 -12.68 1.51
N LEU A 232 9.44 -12.98 0.37
CA LEU A 232 10.11 -13.60 -0.78
C LEU A 232 11.15 -12.67 -1.38
N LEU A 233 10.84 -11.37 -1.54
CA LEU A 233 11.80 -10.37 -2.00
C LEU A 233 13.00 -10.28 -1.07
N SER A 234 12.78 -10.25 0.25
CA SER A 234 13.86 -10.26 1.25
C SER A 234 14.76 -11.47 1.13
N LYS A 235 14.15 -12.65 0.95
CA LYS A 235 14.85 -13.91 0.80
C LYS A 235 15.67 -13.95 -0.48
N ILE A 236 15.07 -13.59 -1.61
CA ILE A 236 15.74 -13.55 -2.93
C ILE A 236 16.92 -12.58 -2.88
N PHE A 237 16.72 -11.39 -2.30
CA PHE A 237 17.79 -10.41 -2.10
C PHE A 237 18.98 -11.01 -1.36
N GLN A 238 18.75 -11.67 -0.21
CA GLN A 238 19.81 -12.27 0.60
C GLN A 238 20.49 -13.45 -0.12
N MET A 239 19.72 -14.31 -0.78
CA MET A 239 20.27 -15.44 -1.54
C MET A 239 21.12 -14.97 -2.73
N LEU A 240 20.71 -13.91 -3.43
CA LEU A 240 21.48 -13.33 -4.51
C LEU A 240 22.79 -12.72 -3.99
N SER A 241 22.75 -11.98 -2.88
CA SER A 241 23.95 -11.46 -2.22
C SER A 241 24.93 -12.58 -1.85
N CYS A 242 24.42 -13.64 -1.21
CA CYS A 242 25.21 -14.82 -0.86
C CYS A 242 25.81 -15.50 -2.10
N LEU A 243 25.03 -15.66 -3.18
CA LEU A 243 25.52 -16.24 -4.42
C LEU A 243 26.66 -15.41 -5.02
N VAL A 244 26.56 -14.08 -4.98
CA VAL A 244 27.63 -13.18 -5.45
C VAL A 244 28.88 -13.33 -4.59
N GLU A 245 28.75 -13.33 -3.26
CA GLU A 245 29.87 -13.48 -2.32
C GLU A 245 30.61 -14.81 -2.52
N LEU A 246 29.88 -15.93 -2.67
CA LEU A 246 30.47 -17.23 -2.96
C LEU A 246 31.27 -17.24 -4.26
N ASN A 247 30.97 -16.35 -5.21
CA ASN A 247 31.67 -16.22 -6.48
C ASN A 247 32.81 -15.19 -6.48
N SER A 248 32.97 -14.38 -5.42
CA SER A 248 34.12 -13.46 -5.27
C SER A 248 35.30 -14.06 -4.49
N VAL A 249 35.13 -15.22 -3.86
CA VAL A 249 36.17 -15.92 -3.07
C VAL A 249 36.94 -16.96 -3.92
N GLN A 250 36.84 -16.86 -5.25
CA GLN A 250 37.61 -17.66 -6.22
C GLN A 250 38.43 -16.72 -7.10
#